data_AF-A0A524L8M6-F1
#
_entry.id   AF-A0A524L8M6-F1
#
_cell.length_a   1.000
_cell.length_b   1.000
_cell.length_c   1.000
_cell.angle_alpha   90.00
_cell.angle_beta   90.00
_cell.angle_gamma   90.00
#
_symmetry.space_group_name_H-M   'P 1'
#
loop_
_entity.id
_entity.type
_entity.pdbx_description
1 polymer ?
#
loop_
_entity_poly.entity_id
_entity_poly.type
_entity_poly.pdbx_seq_one_letter_code
_entity_poly.pdbx_strand_id
1 'polypeptide(L)'
;MSKKERSAEAREESGPDLVRLHLRVGWWGLLFFLTTGALLEAMHGFKLGFYLDVSNEARRLTWTLAHAHGSLLAILNLVFASTLELVPEWSSASRVAASRCLIGALILLPMGFLLGGIFVHGGDPGLGVLLVPPGAALLFVAVLLAARGAGSRGR
;
A
#
# COMPACT_ATOMS: atom_id res chain seq x y z
N MET A 1 -25.65 -20.36 -28.98
CA MET A 1 -24.87 -19.19 -28.52
C MET A 1 -24.16 -18.54 -29.68
N SER A 2 -24.36 -17.24 -29.85
CA SER A 2 -23.73 -16.43 -30.88
C SER A 2 -22.26 -16.18 -30.53
N LYS A 3 -21.38 -16.10 -31.55
CA LYS A 3 -19.96 -15.75 -31.41
C LYS A 3 -19.73 -14.45 -30.61
N LYS A 4 -20.73 -13.56 -30.61
CA LYS A 4 -20.74 -12.28 -29.90
C LYS A 4 -20.98 -12.45 -28.38
N GLU A 5 -21.86 -13.37 -27.99
CA GLU A 5 -22.12 -13.72 -26.59
C GLU A 5 -20.91 -14.41 -25.97
N ARG A 6 -20.32 -15.35 -26.73
CA ARG A 6 -19.10 -16.07 -26.32
C ARG A 6 -17.87 -15.16 -26.18
N SER A 7 -17.82 -14.05 -26.93
CA SER A 7 -16.75 -13.05 -26.84
C SER A 7 -17.00 -12.00 -25.75
N ALA A 8 -18.25 -11.81 -25.34
CA ALA A 8 -18.61 -10.98 -24.21
C ALA A 8 -18.34 -11.72 -22.89
N GLU A 9 -18.79 -12.98 -22.77
CA GLU A 9 -18.49 -13.86 -21.63
C GLU A 9 -16.98 -14.07 -21.45
N ALA A 10 -16.23 -14.35 -22.52
CA ALA A 10 -14.76 -14.51 -22.43
C ALA A 10 -14.03 -13.23 -22.00
N ARG A 11 -14.59 -12.04 -22.27
CA ARG A 11 -14.03 -10.76 -21.79
C ARG A 11 -14.41 -10.47 -20.34
N GLU A 12 -15.57 -10.97 -19.90
CA GLU A 12 -16.07 -10.86 -18.53
C GLU A 12 -15.31 -11.83 -17.58
N GLU A 13 -14.92 -12.99 -18.08
CA GLU A 13 -14.04 -13.98 -17.41
C GLU A 13 -12.57 -13.54 -17.34
N SER A 14 -12.13 -12.62 -18.22
CA SER A 14 -10.74 -12.15 -18.32
C SER A 14 -10.44 -10.91 -17.47
N GLY A 15 -11.14 -10.74 -16.35
CA GLY A 15 -10.79 -9.71 -15.37
C GLY A 15 -9.41 -9.98 -14.75
N PRO A 16 -8.64 -8.96 -14.34
CA PRO A 16 -7.39 -9.19 -13.62
C PRO A 16 -7.67 -9.97 -12.33
N ASP A 17 -6.93 -11.06 -12.13
CA ASP A 17 -6.95 -11.84 -10.89
C ASP A 17 -6.41 -10.98 -9.73
N LEU A 18 -7.33 -10.27 -9.08
CA LEU A 18 -7.03 -9.35 -8.00
C LEU A 18 -6.45 -10.09 -6.79
N VAL A 19 -6.88 -11.33 -6.52
CA VAL A 19 -6.37 -12.13 -5.40
C VAL A 19 -4.88 -12.38 -5.61
N ARG A 20 -4.50 -12.93 -6.76
CA ARG A 20 -3.08 -13.20 -7.06
C ARG A 20 -2.25 -11.92 -7.14
N LEU A 21 -2.82 -10.84 -7.65
CA LEU A 21 -2.16 -9.52 -7.66
C LEU A 21 -1.81 -9.07 -6.24
N HIS A 22 -2.80 -9.04 -5.34
CA HIS A 22 -2.63 -8.54 -3.99
C HIS A 22 -1.78 -9.46 -3.11
N LEU A 23 -1.83 -10.78 -3.32
CA LEU A 23 -0.90 -11.72 -2.69
C LEU A 23 0.55 -11.41 -3.11
N ARG A 24 0.80 -11.25 -4.41
CA ARG A 24 2.15 -10.94 -4.92
C ARG A 24 2.64 -9.59 -4.40
N VAL A 25 1.81 -8.55 -4.51
CA VAL A 25 2.13 -7.19 -4.05
C VAL A 25 2.38 -7.18 -2.54
N GLY A 26 1.53 -7.85 -1.75
CA GLY A 26 1.65 -7.92 -0.30
C GLY A 26 2.94 -8.62 0.13
N TRP A 27 3.25 -9.81 -0.40
CA TRP A 27 4.46 -10.54 -0.02
C TRP A 27 5.75 -9.87 -0.45
N TRP A 28 5.83 -9.36 -1.70
CA TRP A 28 7.01 -8.63 -2.15
C TRP A 28 7.18 -7.29 -1.43
N GLY A 29 6.08 -6.58 -1.18
CA GLY A 29 6.09 -5.36 -0.38
C GLY A 29 6.58 -5.64 1.05
N LEU A 30 6.08 -6.70 1.68
CA LEU A 30 6.46 -7.07 3.04
C LEU A 30 7.95 -7.43 3.12
N LEU A 31 8.46 -8.22 2.18
CA LEU A 31 9.90 -8.52 2.08
C LEU A 31 10.74 -7.24 1.96
N PHE A 32 10.33 -6.32 1.07
CA PHE A 32 11.02 -5.05 0.86
C PHE A 32 11.03 -4.18 2.13
N PHE A 33 9.88 -4.02 2.80
CA PHE A 33 9.79 -3.18 3.99
C PHE A 33 10.45 -3.82 5.21
N LEU A 34 10.39 -5.15 5.39
CA LEU A 34 11.16 -5.84 6.44
C LEU A 34 12.66 -5.65 6.23
N THR A 35 13.14 -5.77 4.99
CA THR A 35 14.54 -5.51 4.65
C THR A 35 14.92 -4.06 4.98
N THR A 36 14.05 -3.10 4.62
CA THR A 36 14.25 -1.69 4.96
C THR A 36 14.31 -1.49 6.49
N GLY A 37 13.43 -2.13 7.25
CA GLY A 37 13.44 -2.07 8.73
C GLY A 37 14.75 -2.60 9.32
N ALA A 38 15.22 -3.76 8.85
CA ALA A 38 16.50 -4.33 9.26
C ALA A 38 17.68 -3.41 8.93
N LEU A 39 17.64 -2.71 7.79
CA LEU A 39 18.65 -1.71 7.44
C LEU A 39 18.60 -0.51 8.41
N LEU A 40 17.42 0.02 8.73
CA LEU A 40 17.28 1.12 9.69
C LEU A 40 17.78 0.73 11.09
N GLU A 41 17.45 -0.49 11.54
CA GLU A 41 17.95 -1.05 12.79
C GLU A 41 19.46 -1.22 12.77
N ALA A 42 20.04 -1.68 11.65
CA ALA A 42 21.48 -1.77 11.50
C ALA A 42 22.15 -0.39 11.57
N MET A 43 21.60 0.62 10.87
CA MET A 43 22.11 2.01 10.96
C MET A 43 22.06 2.54 12.39
N HIS A 44 21.02 2.18 13.15
CA HIS A 44 20.88 2.49 14.56
C HIS A 44 21.92 1.76 15.43
N GLY A 45 22.07 0.44 15.25
CA GLY A 45 22.99 -0.40 16.01
C GLY A 45 24.46 -0.07 15.78
N PHE A 46 24.84 0.23 14.53
CA PHE A 46 26.19 0.69 14.17
C PHE A 46 26.43 2.18 14.45
N LYS A 47 25.42 2.89 14.96
CA LYS A 47 25.48 4.32 15.31
C LYS A 47 25.98 5.20 14.16
N LEU A 48 25.47 4.98 12.95
CA LEU A 48 25.86 5.78 11.80
C LEU A 48 25.36 7.23 11.98
N GLY A 49 26.27 8.21 11.98
CA GLY A 49 25.93 9.63 12.18
C GLY A 49 24.92 10.16 11.16
N PHE A 50 24.98 9.66 9.91
CA PHE A 50 23.98 9.93 8.87
C PHE A 50 22.53 9.62 9.28
N TYR A 51 22.30 8.75 10.26
CA TYR A 51 20.98 8.40 10.78
C TYR A 51 20.74 8.86 12.22
N LEU A 52 21.77 8.86 13.08
CA LEU A 52 21.64 9.16 14.51
C LEU A 52 22.02 10.59 14.93
N ASP A 53 22.72 11.36 14.09
CA ASP A 53 23.04 12.73 14.45
C ASP A 53 21.75 13.54 14.68
N VAL A 54 21.81 14.51 15.59
CA VAL A 54 20.65 15.33 15.98
C VAL A 54 20.03 16.05 14.77
N SER A 55 20.86 16.49 13.83
CA SER A 55 20.41 17.11 12.56
C SER A 55 19.60 16.16 11.66
N ASN A 56 19.64 14.85 11.90
CA ASN A 56 18.95 13.81 11.13
C ASN A 56 17.68 13.30 11.80
N GLU A 57 17.16 13.99 12.82
CA GLU A 57 15.89 13.62 13.49
C GLU A 57 14.71 13.46 12.51
N ALA A 58 14.52 14.41 11.59
CA ALA A 58 13.45 14.34 10.60
C ALA A 58 13.62 13.14 9.64
N ARG A 59 14.86 12.87 9.19
CA ARG A 59 15.19 11.71 8.36
C ARG A 59 14.84 10.42 9.10
N ARG A 60 15.28 10.31 10.35
CA ARG A 60 15.03 9.14 11.18
C ARG A 60 13.54 8.90 11.36
N LEU A 61 12.79 9.93 11.74
CA LEU A 61 11.34 9.85 11.90
C LEU A 61 10.65 9.43 10.60
N THR A 62 10.92 10.13 9.50
CA THR A 62 10.24 9.85 8.23
C THR A 62 10.61 8.48 7.66
N TRP A 63 11.85 8.03 7.77
CA TRP A 63 12.21 6.69 7.33
C TRP A 63 11.57 5.59 8.17
N THR A 64 11.45 5.79 9.49
CA THR A 64 10.66 4.90 10.34
C THR A 64 9.19 4.88 9.93
N LEU A 65 8.59 6.05 9.64
CA LEU A 65 7.21 6.13 9.14
C LEU A 65 7.04 5.44 7.78
N ALA A 66 8.01 5.56 6.89
CA ALA A 66 8.02 4.88 5.59
C ALA A 66 8.01 3.35 5.76
N HIS A 67 8.91 2.82 6.58
CA HIS A 67 8.96 1.40 6.91
C HIS A 67 7.67 0.91 7.56
N ALA A 68 7.16 1.63 8.56
CA ALA A 68 5.97 1.23 9.31
C ALA A 68 4.71 1.19 8.42
N HIS A 69 4.45 2.26 7.67
CA HIS A 69 3.29 2.32 6.78
C HIS A 69 3.43 1.35 5.61
N GLY A 70 4.63 1.19 5.07
CA GLY A 70 4.89 0.20 4.02
C GLY A 70 4.60 -1.23 4.47
N SER A 71 5.07 -1.61 5.66
CA SER A 71 4.82 -2.93 6.24
C SER A 71 3.33 -3.15 6.51
N LEU A 72 2.66 -2.17 7.12
CA LEU A 72 1.21 -2.23 7.38
C LEU A 72 0.42 -2.38 6.08
N LEU A 73 0.74 -1.59 5.06
CA LEU A 73 0.03 -1.63 3.78
C LEU A 73 0.32 -2.91 2.99
N ALA A 74 1.53 -3.46 3.10
CA ALA A 74 1.85 -4.76 2.53
C ALA A 74 0.98 -5.87 3.16
N ILE A 75 0.85 -5.87 4.49
CA ILE A 75 -0.06 -6.78 5.22
C ILE A 75 -1.52 -6.52 4.80
N LEU A 76 -1.93 -5.26 4.69
CA LEU A 76 -3.29 -4.91 4.27
C LEU A 76 -3.61 -5.41 2.85
N ASN A 77 -2.63 -5.50 1.95
CA ASN A 77 -2.80 -6.14 0.65
C ASN A 77 -3.06 -7.65 0.78
N LEU A 78 -2.35 -8.35 1.69
CA LEU A 78 -2.64 -9.76 1.97
C LEU A 78 -4.04 -9.96 2.55
N VAL A 79 -4.44 -9.11 3.51
CA VAL A 79 -5.79 -9.11 4.09
C VAL A 79 -6.85 -8.79 3.04
N PHE A 80 -6.56 -7.87 2.12
CA PHE A 80 -7.45 -7.53 1.02
C PHE A 80 -7.67 -8.72 0.09
N ALA A 81 -6.61 -9.46 -0.27
CA ALA A 81 -6.73 -10.69 -1.04
C ALA A 81 -7.65 -11.71 -0.36
N SER A 82 -7.49 -11.93 0.95
CA SER A 82 -8.39 -12.81 1.72
C SER A 82 -9.83 -12.27 1.77
N THR A 83 -10.01 -10.96 1.90
CA THR A 83 -11.34 -10.33 1.90
C THR A 83 -12.08 -10.58 0.58
N LEU A 84 -11.39 -10.56 -0.56
CA LEU A 84 -11.99 -10.83 -1.86
C LEU A 84 -12.58 -12.25 -1.95
N GLU A 85 -11.90 -13.24 -1.34
CA GLU A 85 -12.38 -14.62 -1.29
C GLU A 85 -13.50 -14.81 -0.28
N LEU A 86 -13.41 -14.15 0.89
CA LEU A 86 -14.39 -14.27 1.98
C LEU A 86 -15.72 -13.55 1.69
N VAL A 87 -15.73 -12.58 0.78
CA VAL A 87 -16.91 -11.77 0.46
C VAL A 87 -17.22 -11.84 -1.03
N PRO A 88 -17.66 -13.00 -1.56
CA PRO A 88 -17.88 -13.23 -3.00
C PRO A 88 -18.97 -12.33 -3.61
N GLU A 89 -19.90 -11.83 -2.81
CA GLU A 89 -21.00 -10.94 -3.22
C GLU A 89 -20.56 -9.48 -3.46
N TRP A 90 -19.34 -9.10 -3.08
CA TRP A 90 -18.87 -7.73 -3.25
C TRP A 90 -18.70 -7.40 -4.74
N SER A 91 -19.37 -6.34 -5.20
CA SER A 91 -19.39 -5.94 -6.61
C SER A 91 -17.99 -5.75 -7.24
N SER A 92 -17.81 -6.33 -8.44
CA SER A 92 -16.53 -6.33 -9.18
C SER A 92 -15.96 -4.92 -9.41
N ALA A 93 -16.79 -3.95 -9.82
CA ALA A 93 -16.34 -2.57 -10.04
C ALA A 93 -15.80 -1.91 -8.75
N SER A 94 -16.44 -2.16 -7.61
CA SER A 94 -16.01 -1.62 -6.31
C SER A 94 -14.70 -2.27 -5.84
N ARG A 95 -14.54 -3.59 -6.05
CA ARG A 95 -13.28 -4.32 -5.79
C ARG A 95 -12.11 -3.76 -6.59
N VAL A 96 -12.30 -3.51 -7.89
CA VAL A 96 -11.26 -2.94 -8.75
C VAL A 96 -10.87 -1.53 -8.30
N ALA A 97 -11.84 -0.68 -7.94
CA ALA A 97 -11.57 0.65 -7.41
C ALA A 97 -10.78 0.60 -6.08
N ALA A 98 -11.21 -0.26 -5.14
CA ALA A 98 -10.52 -0.47 -3.87
C ALA A 98 -9.10 -0.98 -4.06
N SER A 99 -8.90 -1.95 -4.96
CA SER A 99 -7.60 -2.50 -5.34
C SER A 99 -6.63 -1.41 -5.82
N ARG A 100 -7.07 -0.58 -6.79
CA ARG A 100 -6.25 0.52 -7.32
C ARG A 100 -5.89 1.55 -6.26
N CYS A 101 -6.84 1.89 -5.39
CA CYS A 101 -6.60 2.83 -4.30
C CYS A 101 -5.61 2.24 -3.27
N LEU A 102 -5.73 0.97 -2.92
CA LEU A 102 -4.85 0.32 -1.95
C LEU A 102 -3.41 0.18 -2.49
N ILE A 103 -3.25 -0.18 -3.76
CA ILE A 103 -1.92 -0.22 -4.41
C ILE A 103 -1.33 1.20 -4.49
N GLY A 104 -2.15 2.19 -4.87
CA GLY A 104 -1.72 3.58 -4.89
C GLY A 104 -1.25 4.06 -3.51
N ALA A 105 -1.99 3.74 -2.45
CA ALA A 105 -1.62 4.04 -1.07
C ALA A 105 -0.30 3.37 -0.66
N LEU A 106 -0.13 2.08 -0.99
CA LEU A 106 1.11 1.33 -0.74
C LEU A 106 2.33 1.96 -1.42
N ILE A 107 2.15 2.69 -2.51
CA ILE A 107 3.25 3.40 -3.18
C ILE A 107 3.43 4.79 -2.57
N LEU A 108 2.39 5.62 -2.59
CA LEU A 108 2.46 7.05 -2.27
C LEU A 108 2.84 7.32 -0.81
N LEU A 109 2.27 6.58 0.16
CA LEU A 109 2.53 6.81 1.58
C LEU A 109 3.99 6.53 1.95
N PRO A 110 4.51 5.30 1.77
CA PRO A 110 5.89 5.02 2.15
C PRO A 110 6.89 5.77 1.28
N MET A 111 6.63 5.98 -0.02
CA MET A 111 7.52 6.80 -0.85
C MET A 111 7.52 8.26 -0.40
N GLY A 112 6.38 8.82 -0.01
CA GLY A 112 6.30 10.20 0.47
C GLY A 112 7.15 10.41 1.73
N PHE A 113 7.05 9.49 2.68
CA PHE A 113 7.90 9.51 3.87
C PHE A 113 9.39 9.26 3.53
N LEU A 114 9.70 8.26 2.70
CA LEU A 114 11.08 7.93 2.34
C LEU A 114 11.77 9.12 1.64
N LEU A 115 11.11 9.70 0.63
CA LEU A 115 11.60 10.87 -0.11
C LEU A 115 11.67 12.12 0.77
N GLY A 116 10.72 12.28 1.70
CA GLY A 116 10.73 13.36 2.70
C GLY A 116 11.97 13.30 3.61
N GLY A 117 12.55 12.12 3.83
CA GLY A 117 13.78 11.96 4.61
C GLY A 117 15.08 12.15 3.83
N ILE A 118 15.07 12.28 2.50
CA ILE A 118 16.31 12.42 1.71
C ILE A 118 16.94 13.80 1.88
N PHE A 119 16.15 14.86 1.69
CA PHE A 119 16.56 16.26 1.79
C PHE A 119 15.77 16.97 2.89
N VAL A 120 16.36 17.07 4.08
CA VAL A 120 15.76 17.66 5.28
C VAL A 120 16.16 19.14 5.40
N HIS A 121 15.23 20.01 5.77
CA HIS A 121 15.46 21.46 5.85
C HIS A 121 15.15 21.93 7.27
N GLY A 122 16.16 22.33 8.06
CA GLY A 122 15.92 22.88 9.41
C GLY A 122 15.22 21.94 10.39
N GLY A 123 15.30 20.62 10.18
CA GLY A 123 14.57 19.62 10.97
C GLY A 123 13.21 19.24 10.39
N ASP A 124 12.78 19.86 9.30
CA ASP A 124 11.55 19.53 8.58
C ASP A 124 11.78 18.54 7.43
N PRO A 125 10.82 17.64 7.15
CA PRO A 125 10.91 16.74 6.01
C PRO A 125 10.92 17.51 4.68
N GLY A 126 11.61 16.95 3.69
CA GLY A 126 11.63 17.47 2.34
C GLY A 126 10.29 17.33 1.60
N LEU A 127 10.24 17.91 0.40
CA LEU A 127 9.03 17.98 -0.44
C LEU A 127 8.38 16.62 -0.77
N GLY A 128 9.12 15.51 -0.64
CA GLY A 128 8.56 14.17 -0.78
C GLY A 128 7.35 13.92 0.13
N VAL A 129 7.29 14.57 1.30
CA VAL A 129 6.15 14.43 2.22
C VAL A 129 4.81 14.86 1.61
N LEU A 130 4.80 15.65 0.54
CA LEU A 130 3.59 16.07 -0.18
C LEU A 130 2.86 14.90 -0.88
N LEU A 131 3.51 13.74 -1.04
CA LEU A 131 2.87 12.52 -1.53
C LEU A 131 2.01 11.84 -0.46
N VAL A 132 2.22 12.16 0.83
CA VAL A 132 1.52 11.51 1.95
C VAL A 132 0.02 11.83 1.95
N PRO A 133 -0.45 13.09 1.83
CA PRO A 133 -1.88 13.38 1.81
C PRO A 133 -2.68 12.66 0.70
N PRO A 134 -2.27 12.64 -0.59
CA PRO A 134 -2.99 11.87 -1.59
C PRO A 134 -2.90 10.36 -1.35
N GLY A 135 -1.76 9.85 -0.86
CA GLY A 135 -1.64 8.45 -0.46
C GLY A 135 -2.60 8.06 0.67
N ALA A 136 -2.75 8.92 1.68
CA ALA A 136 -3.71 8.74 2.76
C ALA A 136 -5.15 8.76 2.23
N ALA A 137 -5.50 9.72 1.37
CA ALA A 137 -6.84 9.78 0.77
C ALA A 137 -7.19 8.50 0.02
N LEU A 138 -6.25 7.94 -0.75
CA LEU A 138 -6.45 6.64 -1.42
C LEU A 138 -6.65 5.51 -0.42
N LEU A 139 -5.87 5.47 0.67
CA LEU A 139 -6.06 4.47 1.71
C LEU A 139 -7.46 4.56 2.33
N PHE A 140 -7.92 5.75 2.68
CA PHE A 140 -9.26 5.98 3.22
C PHE A 140 -10.34 5.48 2.26
N VAL A 141 -10.22 5.79 0.97
CA VAL A 141 -11.15 5.31 -0.06
C VAL A 141 -11.13 3.79 -0.17
N ALA A 142 -9.95 3.16 -0.22
CA ALA A 142 -9.81 1.71 -0.31
C ALA A 142 -10.48 1.00 0.88
N VAL A 143 -10.21 1.47 2.10
CA VAL A 143 -10.77 0.92 3.34
C VAL A 143 -12.28 1.13 3.41
N LEU A 144 -12.78 2.31 3.01
CA LEU A 144 -14.21 2.59 2.99
C LEU A 144 -14.96 1.66 2.02
N LEU A 145 -14.40 1.42 0.83
CA LEU A 145 -14.98 0.49 -0.14
C LEU A 145 -14.97 -0.95 0.38
N ALA A 146 -13.88 -1.38 1.01
CA ALA A 146 -13.79 -2.70 1.63
C ALA A 146 -14.79 -2.89 2.77
N ALA A 147 -14.94 -1.88 3.64
CA ALA A 147 -15.92 -1.91 4.73
C ALA A 147 -17.36 -2.00 4.20
N ARG A 148 -17.69 -1.26 3.13
CA ARG A 148 -19.01 -1.32 2.49
C ARG A 148 -19.25 -2.68 1.82
N GLY A 149 -18.23 -3.25 1.17
CA GLY A 149 -18.29 -4.58 0.57
C GLY A 149 -18.53 -5.67 1.61
N ALA A 150 -17.80 -5.63 2.73
CA ALA A 150 -18.00 -6.58 3.83
C ALA A 150 -19.39 -6.50 4.47
N GLY A 151 -20.03 -5.33 4.43
CA GLY A 151 -21.38 -5.11 4.95
C GLY A 151 -22.52 -5.49 4.00
N SER A 152 -22.26 -5.73 2.71
CA SER A 152 -23.30 -6.16 1.78
C SER A 152 -23.65 -7.63 2.02
N ARG A 153 -24.74 -7.90 2.74
CA ARG A 153 -25.38 -9.22 2.71
C ARG A 153 -26.01 -9.40 1.32
N GLY A 154 -25.71 -10.53 0.67
CA GLY A 154 -26.37 -10.96 -0.55
C GLY A 154 -27.88 -10.81 -0.39
N ARG A 155 -28.51 -10.07 -1.30
CA ARG A 155 -29.97 -10.00 -1.40
C ARG A 155 -30.45 -11.10 -2.32
#